data_AF-A0A3N5P181-F1
#
_entry.id   AF-A0A3N5P181-F1
#
_cell.length_a   1.000
_cell.length_b   1.000
_cell.length_c   1.000
_cell.angle_alpha   90.00
_cell.angle_beta   90.00
_cell.angle_gamma   90.00
#
_symmetry.space_group_name_H-M   'P 1'
#
loop_
_entity.id
_entity.type
_entity.pdbx_description
1 polymer ?
#
loop_
_entity_poly.entity_id
_entity_poly.type
_entity_poly.pdbx_seq_one_letter_code
_entity_poly.pdbx_strand_id
1 'polypeptide(L)' 'ILLMADHGTTGGYPVVAVVISADVPIAGQLAPGDLLQFVPCSADEALHALRAQEAAILTR' A
#
# COMPACT_ATOMS: atom_id res chain seq x y z
N ILE A 1 -4.06 10.41 -7.12
CA ILE A 1 -4.59 10.36 -5.73
C ILE A 1 -4.37 8.94 -5.24
N LEU A 2 -3.85 8.76 -4.02
CA LEU A 2 -3.80 7.45 -3.38
C LEU A 2 -5.11 7.25 -2.61
N LEU A 3 -5.87 6.22 -2.96
CA LEU A 3 -7.11 5.88 -2.28
C LEU A 3 -6.80 5.04 -1.04
N MET A 4 -7.30 5.46 0.12
CA MET A 4 -7.08 4.80 1.42
C MET A 4 -8.35 4.05 1.87
N ALA A 5 -8.31 3.38 3.02
CA ALA A 5 -9.35 2.45 3.48
C ALA A 5 -10.80 2.97 3.39
N ASP A 6 -11.03 4.28 3.56
CA ASP A 6 -12.36 4.89 3.54
C ASP A 6 -12.78 5.46 2.17
N HIS A 7 -12.10 5.08 1.09
CA HIS A 7 -12.46 5.53 -0.26
C HIS A 7 -13.81 4.96 -0.71
N GLY A 8 -14.51 5.66 -1.61
CA GLY A 8 -15.75 5.16 -2.22
C GLY A 8 -15.50 3.89 -3.04
N THR A 9 -16.46 2.96 -3.04
CA THR A 9 -16.31 1.65 -3.72
C THR A 9 -16.38 1.73 -5.25
N THR A 10 -16.79 2.87 -5.80
CA THR A 10 -16.86 3.14 -7.24
C THR A 10 -16.01 4.35 -7.61
N GLY A 11 -15.46 4.35 -8.83
CA GLY A 11 -14.64 5.44 -9.35
C GLY A 11 -14.86 5.64 -10.84
N GLY A 12 -14.81 6.90 -11.28
CA GLY A 12 -14.91 7.28 -12.71
C GLY A 12 -13.57 7.60 -13.37
N TYR A 13 -12.45 7.40 -12.66
CA TYR A 13 -11.11 7.74 -13.12
C TYR A 13 -10.25 6.49 -13.35
N PRO A 14 -9.35 6.50 -14.36
CA PRO A 14 -8.38 5.43 -14.55
C PRO A 14 -7.46 5.26 -13.33
N VAL A 15 -7.20 4.01 -12.97
CA VAL A 15 -6.21 3.64 -11.94
C VAL A 15 -4.92 3.22 -12.64
N VAL A 16 -3.85 4.00 -12.44
CA VAL A 16 -2.56 3.78 -13.13
C VAL A 16 -1.62 2.80 -12.41
N ALA A 17 -1.81 2.62 -11.10
CA ALA A 17 -1.04 1.73 -10.25
C ALA A 17 -1.79 1.46 -8.94
N VAL A 18 -1.40 0.40 -8.23
CA VAL A 18 -1.93 0.01 -6.92
C VAL A 18 -0.77 -0.21 -5.97
N VAL A 19 -0.84 0.37 -4.77
CA VAL A 19 0.13 0.10 -3.69
C VAL A 19 -0.16 -1.27 -3.09
N ILE A 20 0.87 -2.06 -2.84
CA ILE A 20 0.73 -3.40 -2.26
C ILE A 20 0.18 -3.31 -0.83
N SER A 21 -0.59 -4.32 -0.40
CA SER A 21 -1.21 -4.32 0.92
C SER A 21 -0.20 -4.14 2.06
N ALA A 22 1.00 -4.70 1.92
CA ALA A 22 2.06 -4.62 2.92
C ALA A 22 2.52 -3.17 3.22
N ASP A 23 2.43 -2.29 2.22
CA ASP A 23 2.92 -0.91 2.28
C ASP A 23 1.83 0.12 2.56
N VAL A 24 0.55 -0.27 2.53
CA VAL A 24 -0.58 0.61 2.87
C VAL A 24 -0.42 1.27 4.26
N PRO A 25 0.06 0.57 5.32
CA PRO A 25 0.29 1.20 6.62
C PRO A 25 1.34 2.32 6.58
N ILE A 26 2.32 2.25 5.69
CA ILE A 26 3.35 3.29 5.52
C ILE A 26 2.68 4.57 5.01
N ALA A 27 1.83 4.45 3.99
CA ALA A 27 1.07 5.58 3.47
C ALA A 27 0.13 6.19 4.51
N GLY A 28 -0.41 5.38 5.42
CA GLY A 28 -1.26 5.84 6.53
C GLY A 28 -0.55 6.68 7.58
N GLN A 29 0.80 6.73 7.58
CA GLN A 29 1.59 7.55 8.52
C GLN A 29 2.09 8.88 7.91
N LEU A 30 1.80 9.15 6.63
CA LEU A 30 2.27 10.36 5.95
C LEU A 30 1.55 11.62 6.46
N ALA A 31 2.31 12.67 6.71
CA ALA A 31 1.83 14.01 7.03
C ALA A 31 1.87 14.94 5.79
N PRO A 32 1.11 16.06 5.80
CA PRO A 32 1.22 17.06 4.76
C PRO A 32 2.66 17.59 4.63
N GLY A 33 3.22 17.52 3.43
CA GLY A 33 4.60 17.92 3.14
C GLY A 33 5.61 16.78 3.12
N ASP A 34 5.22 15.57 3.54
CA ASP A 34 6.09 14.40 3.42
C ASP A 34 6.35 14.05 1.94
N LEU A 35 7.57 13.59 1.69
CA LEU A 35 7.99 13.10 0.38
C LEU A 35 7.84 11.58 0.32
N LEU A 36 7.37 11.08 -0.81
CA LEU A 36 7.29 9.66 -1.10
C LEU A 36 7.71 9.40 -2.54
N GLN A 37 8.18 8.17 -2.79
CA GLN A 37 8.51 7.69 -4.11
C GLN A 37 7.83 6.33 -4.34
N PHE A 38 7.15 6.19 -5.47
CA PHE A 38 6.64 4.89 -5.90
C PHE A 38 7.75 4.12 -6.61
N VAL A 39 7.84 2.83 -6.30
CA VAL A 39 8.75 1.89 -6.94
C VAL A 39 7.95 0.76 -7.60
N PRO A 40 8.34 0.29 -8.80
CA PRO A 40 7.75 -0.89 -9.39
C PRO A 40 7.90 -2.09 -8.45
N CYS A 41 6.85 -2.89 -8.35
CA CYS A 41 6.82 -4.11 -7.55
C CYS A 41 6.16 -5.22 -8.38
N SER A 42 6.77 -6.39 -8.39
CA SER A 42 6.19 -7.59 -8.96
C SER A 42 5.16 -8.21 -8.01
N ALA A 43 4.27 -9.04 -8.56
CA ALA A 43 3.28 -9.75 -7.74
C ALA A 43 3.93 -10.72 -6.72
N ASP A 44 5.09 -11.30 -7.05
CA ASP A 44 5.83 -12.19 -6.14
C ASP A 44 6.42 -11.41 -4.96
N GLU A 45 7.07 -10.28 -5.22
CA GLU A 45 7.59 -9.38 -4.18
C GLU A 45 6.46 -8.88 -3.27
N ALA A 46 5.31 -8.51 -3.84
CA ALA A 46 4.14 -8.08 -3.09
C ALA A 46 3.63 -9.16 -2.12
N LEU A 47 3.53 -10.40 -2.60
CA LEU A 47 3.09 -11.54 -1.79
C LEU A 47 4.11 -11.91 -0.72
N HIS A 48 5.40 -11.87 -1.05
CA HIS A 48 6.48 -12.10 -0.09
C HIS A 48 6.45 -11.06 1.03
N ALA A 49 6.29 -9.77 0.69
CA ALA A 49 6.22 -8.69 1.66
C ALA A 49 5.00 -8.84 2.59
N LEU A 50 3.84 -9.20 2.05
CA LEU A 50 2.63 -9.42 2.85
C LEU A 50 2.83 -10.57 3.86
N ARG A 51 3.36 -11.70 3.41
CA ARG A 51 3.66 -12.85 4.29
C ARG A 51 4.66 -12.51 5.39
N ALA A 52 5.69 -11.74 5.05
CA ALA A 52 6.69 -11.31 6.03
C ALA A 52 6.06 -10.39 7.09
N GLN A 53 5.18 -9.47 6.69
CA GLN A 53 4.44 -8.61 7.61
C GLN A 53 3.51 -9.41 8.52
N GLU A 54 2.74 -10.35 7.97
CA GLU A 54 1.85 -11.22 8.75
C GLU A 54 2.63 -12.08 9.76
N ALA A 55 3.75 -12.67 9.35
CA ALA A 55 4.61 -13.43 10.23
C ALA A 55 5.15 -12.57 11.39
N ALA A 56 5.59 -11.34 11.10
CA ALA A 56 6.08 -10.41 12.12
C ALA A 56 5.00 -10.02 13.15
N ILE A 57 3.74 -9.89 12.73
CA ILE A 57 2.60 -9.62 13.61
C ILE A 57 2.32 -10.82 14.51
N LEU A 58 2.35 -12.05 13.96
CA LEU A 58 2.04 -13.28 14.70
C LEU A 58 3.12 -13.65 15.73
N THR A 59 4.36 -13.20 15.53
CA THR A 59 5.48 -13.46 16.46
C THR A 59 5.60 -12.44 17.59
N ARG A 60 4.70 -11.47 17.68
CA ARG A 60 4.74 -10.36 18.65
C ARG A 60 3.70 -10.55 19.75
#